data_AF-A3EXN6-F1
#
_entry.id   AF-A3EXN6-F1
#
_cell.length_a   1.000
_cell.length_b   1.000
_cell.length_c   1.000
_cell.angle_alpha   90.00
_cell.angle_beta   90.00
_cell.angle_gamma   90.00
#
_symmetry.space_group_name_H-M   'P 1'
#
loop_
_entity.id
_entity.type
_entity.pdbx_description
1 polymer ?
#
loop_
_entity_poly.entity_id
_entity_poly.type
_entity_poly.pdbx_seq_one_letter_code
_entity_poly.pdbx_strand_id
1 'polypeptide(L)'
;MSSSKEFAVPTHIIQNKTIASNSYHDYKVVGCRGKNGQSSGSSFDDKTGVLFYTLLNKNAVGCWNSKKEYKTETNGIVASDPVTMIFPNDLKVDKNGTLWVLTDRLPNFWFSKLDFNDVNFRIFSISTQDAIKGTVCDNSS
;
A
#
# COMPACT_ATOMS: atom_id res chain seq x y z
N MET A 1 -11.88 -3.67 -4.11
CA MET A 1 -12.33 -2.76 -3.02
C MET A 1 -11.18 -1.83 -2.68
N SER A 2 -11.42 -0.54 -2.50
CA SER A 2 -10.36 0.41 -2.14
C SER A 2 -10.88 1.48 -1.19
N SER A 3 -10.04 1.96 -0.27
CA SER A 3 -10.40 2.99 0.72
C SER A 3 -9.27 3.98 0.90
N SER A 4 -9.59 5.24 1.23
CA SER A 4 -8.60 6.23 1.67
C SER A 4 -8.29 6.14 3.16
N LYS A 5 -9.15 5.48 3.95
CA LYS A 5 -8.99 5.28 5.39
C LYS A 5 -8.16 4.06 5.71
N GLU A 6 -7.42 4.15 6.80
CA GLU A 6 -6.73 3.01 7.40
C GLU A 6 -7.42 2.59 8.69
N PHE A 7 -7.44 1.27 8.93
CA PHE A 7 -8.09 0.67 10.08
C PHE A 7 -7.11 -0.24 10.82
N ALA A 8 -7.23 -0.31 12.14
CA ALA A 8 -6.47 -1.22 12.97
C ALA A 8 -7.39 -1.95 13.94
N VAL A 9 -7.04 -3.19 14.25
CA VAL A 9 -7.71 -4.03 15.23
C VAL A 9 -6.66 -4.87 15.96
N PRO A 10 -6.81 -5.12 17.27
CA PRO A 10 -5.92 -6.03 17.98
C PRO A 10 -5.96 -7.45 17.39
N THR A 11 -4.81 -8.11 17.32
CA THR A 11 -4.68 -9.45 16.71
C THR A 11 -5.53 -10.52 17.42
N HIS A 12 -5.73 -10.42 18.74
CA HIS A 12 -6.54 -11.38 19.50
C HIS A 12 -8.01 -11.42 19.05
N ILE A 13 -8.53 -10.34 18.46
CA ILE A 13 -9.88 -10.25 17.91
C ILE A 13 -9.99 -11.14 16.66
N ILE A 14 -9.03 -11.02 15.73
CA ILE A 14 -9.04 -11.75 14.46
C ILE A 14 -8.55 -13.20 14.59
N GLN A 15 -7.78 -13.51 15.64
CA GLN A 15 -7.32 -14.87 15.93
C GLN A 15 -8.40 -15.74 16.61
N ASN A 16 -9.42 -15.12 17.20
CA ASN A 16 -10.55 -15.83 17.83
C ASN A 16 -11.77 -15.82 16.91
N LYS A 17 -12.10 -16.98 16.33
CA LYS A 17 -13.22 -17.15 15.38
C LYS A 17 -14.56 -16.63 15.91
N THR A 18 -14.85 -16.84 17.19
CA THR A 18 -16.11 -16.45 17.81
C THR A 18 -16.21 -14.93 17.93
N ILE A 19 -15.13 -14.27 18.37
CA ILE A 19 -15.08 -12.81 18.50
C ILE A 19 -15.10 -12.15 17.11
N ALA A 20 -14.30 -12.66 16.18
CA ALA A 20 -14.19 -12.12 14.82
C ALA A 20 -15.55 -11.98 14.12
N SER A 21 -16.49 -12.90 14.39
CA SER A 21 -17.83 -12.93 13.79
C SER A 21 -18.73 -11.73 14.17
N ASN A 22 -18.43 -11.02 15.26
CA ASN A 22 -19.20 -9.85 15.72
C ASN A 22 -18.30 -8.67 16.15
N SER A 23 -17.12 -8.57 15.54
CA SER A 23 -16.05 -7.64 15.95
C SER A 23 -16.08 -6.29 15.21
N TYR A 24 -17.15 -5.98 14.47
CA TYR A 24 -17.19 -4.77 13.61
C TYR A 24 -16.87 -3.48 14.37
N HIS A 25 -17.32 -3.37 15.62
CA HIS A 25 -17.10 -2.20 16.48
C HIS A 25 -15.68 -2.12 17.08
N ASP A 26 -14.89 -3.19 17.00
CA ASP A 26 -13.53 -3.25 17.53
C ASP A 26 -12.49 -2.65 16.57
N TYR A 27 -12.85 -2.47 15.30
CA TYR A 27 -12.01 -1.83 14.30
C TYR A 27 -11.98 -0.32 14.52
N LYS A 28 -10.76 0.22 14.63
CA LYS A 28 -10.54 1.65 14.86
C LYS A 28 -10.01 2.28 13.58
N VAL A 29 -10.56 3.44 13.23
CA VAL A 29 -9.99 4.28 12.18
C VAL A 29 -8.67 4.85 12.69
N VAL A 30 -7.57 4.50 12.02
CA VAL A 30 -6.23 5.01 12.32
C VAL A 30 -6.06 6.41 11.73
N GLY A 31 -6.57 6.61 10.51
CA GLY A 31 -6.52 7.90 9.84
C GLY A 31 -6.90 7.80 8.36
N CYS A 32 -6.47 8.79 7.58
CA CYS A 32 -6.77 8.91 6.16
C CYS A 32 -5.52 9.33 5.36
N ARG A 33 -5.33 8.74 4.18
CA ARG A 33 -4.24 9.06 3.23
C ARG A 33 -4.49 10.34 2.41
N GLY A 34 -5.58 11.05 2.71
CA GLY A 34 -5.98 12.28 2.02
C GLY A 34 -6.67 12.06 0.67
N LYS A 35 -6.78 13.15 -0.10
CA LYS A 35 -7.44 13.17 -1.42
C LYS A 35 -6.75 12.22 -2.39
N ASN A 36 -7.55 11.46 -3.14
CA ASN A 36 -7.10 10.43 -4.09
C ASN A 36 -6.20 9.36 -3.44
N GLY A 37 -6.30 9.16 -2.13
CA GLY A 37 -5.49 8.22 -1.36
C GLY A 37 -6.04 6.79 -1.32
N GLN A 38 -6.88 6.40 -2.28
CA GLN A 38 -7.49 5.07 -2.30
C GLN A 38 -6.42 3.99 -2.50
N SER A 39 -6.38 3.04 -1.56
CA SER A 39 -5.49 1.90 -1.57
C SER A 39 -6.28 0.59 -1.67
N SER A 40 -5.72 -0.38 -2.42
CA SER A 40 -6.25 -1.74 -2.56
C SER A 40 -5.45 -2.79 -1.80
N GLY A 41 -4.13 -2.58 -1.64
CA GLY A 41 -3.23 -3.54 -1.04
C GLY A 41 -2.18 -2.84 -0.19
N SER A 42 -1.76 -3.50 0.89
CA SER A 42 -0.70 -3.02 1.78
C SER A 42 0.14 -4.19 2.29
N SER A 43 1.37 -3.87 2.69
CA SER A 43 2.29 -4.80 3.32
C SER A 43 3.16 -4.04 4.31
N PHE A 44 3.26 -4.60 5.51
CA PHE A 44 4.10 -4.06 6.57
C PHE A 44 5.49 -4.70 6.51
N ASP A 45 6.51 -3.88 6.70
CA ASP A 45 7.89 -4.34 6.88
C ASP A 45 8.27 -4.26 8.36
N ASP A 46 8.36 -5.40 9.03
CA ASP A 46 8.72 -5.47 10.46
C ASP A 46 10.12 -4.90 10.74
N LYS A 47 11.05 -4.94 9.77
CA LYS A 47 12.42 -4.47 9.97
C LYS A 47 12.51 -2.96 10.02
N THR A 48 11.81 -2.28 9.12
CA THR A 48 11.79 -0.80 9.07
C THR A 48 10.64 -0.21 9.88
N GLY A 49 9.61 -0.98 10.19
CA GLY A 49 8.38 -0.49 10.80
C GLY A 49 7.53 0.34 9.83
N VAL A 50 7.73 0.20 8.53
CA VAL A 50 7.03 0.96 7.49
C VAL A 50 5.92 0.11 6.87
N LEU A 51 4.73 0.70 6.79
CA LEU A 51 3.61 0.19 6.01
C LEU A 51 3.70 0.73 4.58
N PHE A 52 3.88 -0.15 3.60
CA PHE A 52 3.75 0.20 2.19
C PHE A 52 2.33 -0.08 1.72
N TYR A 53 1.82 0.72 0.78
CA TYR A 53 0.47 0.55 0.25
C TYR A 53 0.34 1.07 -1.18
N THR A 54 -0.58 0.49 -1.96
CA THR A 54 -0.89 0.94 -3.32
C THR A 54 -1.69 2.25 -3.28
N LEU A 55 -1.53 3.11 -4.28
CA LEU A 55 -2.29 4.34 -4.45
C LEU A 55 -2.85 4.39 -5.88
N LEU A 56 -4.05 3.84 -6.04
CA LEU A 56 -4.66 3.61 -7.36
C LEU A 56 -4.83 4.92 -8.15
N ASN A 57 -5.39 5.94 -7.50
CA ASN A 57 -5.69 7.22 -8.16
C ASN A 57 -4.47 8.15 -8.30
N LYS A 58 -3.28 7.69 -7.89
CA LYS A 58 -2.02 8.44 -8.00
C LYS A 58 -0.97 7.70 -8.83
N ASN A 59 -1.29 6.53 -9.39
CA ASN A 59 -0.34 5.68 -10.10
C ASN A 59 0.96 5.48 -9.30
N ALA A 60 0.82 5.13 -8.02
CA ALA A 60 1.91 5.22 -7.06
C ALA A 60 1.91 4.12 -6.00
N VAL A 61 3.04 3.97 -5.34
CA VAL A 61 3.21 3.25 -4.07
C VAL A 61 3.52 4.27 -2.98
N GLY A 62 2.72 4.23 -1.93
CA GLY A 62 2.90 5.04 -0.74
C GLY A 62 3.58 4.28 0.40
N CYS A 63 4.01 5.04 1.39
CA CYS A 63 4.60 4.53 2.62
C CYS A 63 4.10 5.31 3.83
N TRP A 64 4.09 4.67 4.99
CA TRP A 64 3.89 5.34 6.27
C TRP A 64 4.72 4.64 7.35
N ASN A 65 5.46 5.42 8.14
CA ASN A 65 6.24 4.89 9.25
C ASN A 65 5.36 4.80 10.50
N SER A 66 5.22 3.59 11.05
CA SER A 66 4.34 3.32 12.20
C SER A 66 4.71 4.05 13.49
N LYS A 67 5.93 4.60 13.58
CA LYS A 67 6.38 5.45 14.70
C LYS A 67 5.87 6.88 14.61
N LYS A 68 5.27 7.27 13.48
CA LYS A 68 4.71 8.60 13.24
C LYS A 68 3.19 8.52 13.30
N GLU A 69 2.54 9.58 13.78
CA GLU A 69 1.07 9.68 13.74
C GLU A 69 0.56 9.48 12.30
N TYR A 70 -0.59 8.80 12.12
CA TYR A 70 -1.14 8.53 10.79
C TYR A 70 -1.91 9.75 10.26
N LYS A 71 -1.24 10.60 9.49
CA LYS A 71 -1.81 11.81 8.87
C LYS A 71 -1.21 12.06 7.51
N THR A 72 -1.86 12.88 6.70
CA THR A 72 -1.47 13.11 5.30
C THR A 72 0.00 13.54 5.18
N GLU A 73 0.51 14.31 6.14
CA GLU A 73 1.88 14.87 6.15
C GLU A 73 2.96 13.82 6.47
N THR A 74 2.59 12.71 7.11
CA THR A 74 3.50 11.61 7.47
C THR A 74 3.39 10.42 6.51
N ASN A 75 2.50 10.52 5.52
CA ASN A 75 2.33 9.53 4.46
C ASN A 75 3.14 9.99 3.23
N GLY A 76 4.10 9.17 2.80
CA GLY A 76 4.97 9.45 1.67
C GLY A 76 4.57 8.71 0.40
N ILE A 77 5.24 9.06 -0.70
CA ILE A 77 5.25 8.31 -1.97
C ILE A 77 6.69 7.86 -2.20
N VAL A 78 6.88 6.55 -2.46
CA VAL A 78 8.20 5.96 -2.73
C VAL A 78 8.44 5.69 -4.21
N ALA A 79 7.36 5.54 -4.98
CA ALA A 79 7.42 5.39 -6.42
C ALA A 79 6.11 5.88 -7.05
N SER A 80 6.20 6.51 -8.22
CA SER A 80 5.04 6.88 -9.02
C SER A 80 5.45 6.97 -10.48
N ASP A 81 4.63 6.38 -11.35
CA ASP A 81 4.85 6.49 -12.79
C ASP A 81 3.51 6.31 -13.54
N PRO A 82 3.09 7.28 -14.36
CA PRO A 82 1.77 7.26 -14.99
C PRO A 82 1.63 6.24 -16.12
N VAL A 83 2.72 5.63 -16.59
CA VAL A 83 2.71 4.68 -17.72
C VAL A 83 2.80 3.25 -17.23
N THR A 84 3.68 3.01 -16.27
CA THR A 84 4.03 1.68 -15.77
C THR A 84 3.28 1.32 -14.50
N MET A 85 2.72 2.29 -13.76
CA MET A 85 1.95 2.07 -12.53
C MET A 85 0.48 2.52 -12.65
N ILE A 86 -0.12 2.40 -13.83
CA ILE A 86 -1.55 2.74 -14.09
C ILE A 86 -2.49 2.08 -13.07
N PHE A 87 -2.21 0.82 -12.70
CA PHE A 87 -2.94 0.13 -11.66
C PHE A 87 -1.97 -0.66 -10.79
N PRO A 88 -1.48 -0.10 -9.67
CA PRO A 88 -0.70 -0.86 -8.69
C PRO A 88 -1.65 -1.81 -7.97
N ASN A 89 -1.67 -3.06 -8.43
CA ASN A 89 -2.66 -4.06 -8.06
C ASN A 89 -2.46 -4.54 -6.62
N ASP A 90 -1.24 -5.02 -6.32
CA ASP A 90 -0.84 -5.53 -5.01
C ASP A 90 0.65 -5.28 -4.76
N LEU A 91 1.05 -5.39 -3.50
CA LEU A 91 2.44 -5.35 -3.08
C LEU A 91 2.69 -6.25 -1.86
N LYS A 92 3.93 -6.73 -1.73
CA LYS A 92 4.39 -7.55 -0.60
C LYS A 92 5.81 -7.19 -0.22
N VAL A 93 6.08 -7.18 1.08
CA VAL A 93 7.43 -7.16 1.61
C VAL A 93 7.82 -8.60 1.97
N ASP A 94 8.93 -9.07 1.43
CA ASP A 94 9.45 -10.39 1.77
C ASP A 94 10.30 -10.38 3.05
N LYS A 95 10.71 -11.57 3.52
CA LYS A 95 11.53 -11.72 4.73
C LYS A 95 12.92 -11.07 4.62
N ASN A 96 13.40 -10.83 3.41
CA ASN A 96 14.69 -10.18 3.18
C ASN A 96 14.58 -8.65 3.30
N GLY A 97 13.37 -8.10 3.27
CA GLY A 97 13.14 -6.66 3.23
C GLY A 97 13.13 -6.14 1.79
N THR A 98 12.70 -6.96 0.84
CA THR A 98 12.45 -6.53 -0.54
C THR A 98 10.97 -6.21 -0.69
N LEU A 99 10.65 -5.02 -1.17
CA LEU A 99 9.33 -4.64 -1.60
C LEU A 99 9.11 -5.12 -3.04
N TRP A 100 8.08 -5.94 -3.23
CA TRP A 100 7.60 -6.42 -4.52
C TRP A 100 6.29 -5.72 -4.86
N VAL A 101 6.17 -5.20 -6.08
CA VAL A 101 4.98 -4.46 -6.54
C VAL A 101 4.50 -5.05 -7.86
N LEU A 102 3.25 -5.49 -7.90
CA LEU A 102 2.56 -5.91 -9.12
C LEU A 102 1.76 -4.72 -9.66
N THR A 103 2.00 -4.35 -10.91
CA THR A 103 1.17 -3.38 -11.63
C THR A 103 0.59 -4.00 -12.88
N ASP A 104 -0.61 -3.56 -13.23
CA ASP A 104 -1.30 -4.01 -14.43
C ASP A 104 -2.08 -2.87 -15.09
N ARG A 105 -2.90 -3.23 -16.08
CA ARG A 105 -3.82 -2.34 -16.79
C ARG A 105 -5.29 -2.75 -16.60
N LEU A 106 -5.67 -3.18 -15.40
CA LEU A 106 -7.03 -3.59 -15.08
C LEU A 106 -8.10 -2.56 -15.50
N PRO A 107 -7.92 -1.23 -15.31
CA PRO A 107 -8.87 -0.24 -15.82
C PRO A 107 -9.06 -0.31 -17.35
N ASN A 108 -7.98 -0.49 -18.11
CA ASN A 108 -8.07 -0.63 -19.57
C ASN A 108 -8.77 -1.92 -19.98
N PHE A 109 -8.52 -3.03 -19.26
CA PHE A 109 -9.19 -4.29 -19.51
C PHE A 109 -10.71 -4.22 -19.26
N TRP A 110 -11.15 -3.47 -18.24
CA TRP A 110 -12.57 -3.31 -17.93
C TRP A 110 -13.30 -2.31 -18.82
N PHE A 111 -12.68 -1.17 -19.12
CA PHE A 111 -13.36 -0.05 -19.78
C PHE A 111 -12.97 0.13 -21.26
N SER A 112 -12.03 -0.65 -21.76
CA SER A 112 -11.54 -0.57 -23.14
C SER A 112 -11.04 -1.94 -23.62
N LYS A 113 -10.12 -1.95 -24.60
CA LYS A 113 -9.39 -3.14 -25.04
C LYS A 113 -7.96 -3.08 -24.55
N LEU A 114 -7.46 -4.23 -24.11
CA LEU A 114 -6.04 -4.41 -23.81
C LEU A 114 -5.25 -4.46 -25.11
N ASP A 115 -4.19 -3.66 -25.24
CA ASP A 115 -3.25 -3.77 -26.36
C ASP A 115 -2.24 -4.88 -26.05
N PHE A 116 -2.34 -5.99 -26.76
CA PHE A 116 -1.46 -7.14 -26.59
C PHE A 116 -0.05 -6.92 -27.16
N ASN A 117 0.18 -5.82 -27.89
CA ASN A 117 1.51 -5.44 -28.36
C ASN A 117 2.30 -4.61 -27.33
N ASP A 118 1.67 -4.22 -26.22
CA ASP A 118 2.30 -3.47 -25.14
C ASP A 118 2.45 -4.32 -23.87
N VAL A 119 3.30 -3.89 -22.94
CA VAL A 119 3.52 -4.55 -21.65
C VAL A 119 2.36 -4.18 -20.72
N ASN A 120 1.50 -5.16 -20.46
CA ASN A 120 0.28 -5.00 -19.67
C ASN A 120 0.43 -5.34 -18.19
N PHE A 121 1.46 -6.11 -17.82
CA PHE A 121 1.72 -6.56 -16.45
C PHE A 121 3.20 -6.35 -16.13
N ARG A 122 3.52 -5.86 -14.93
CA ARG A 122 4.89 -5.64 -14.47
C ARG A 122 5.04 -6.06 -13.02
N ILE A 123 6.20 -6.61 -12.70
CA ILE A 123 6.63 -6.84 -11.31
C ILE A 123 7.89 -6.03 -11.08
N PHE A 124 7.85 -5.13 -10.11
CA PHE A 124 8.99 -4.35 -9.65
C PHE A 124 9.49 -4.88 -8.32
N SER A 125 10.79 -4.71 -8.07
CA SER A 125 11.40 -5.00 -6.77
C SER A 125 12.43 -3.95 -6.39
N ILE A 126 12.51 -3.67 -5.09
CA ILE A 126 13.47 -2.74 -4.48
C ILE A 126 13.67 -3.11 -3.00
N SER A 127 14.82 -2.83 -2.41
CA SER A 127 14.97 -2.97 -0.96
C SER A 127 14.06 -1.94 -0.24
N THR A 128 13.45 -2.31 0.88
CA THR A 128 12.58 -1.39 1.63
C THR A 128 13.35 -0.20 2.17
N GLN A 129 14.62 -0.38 2.53
CA GLN A 129 15.52 0.69 2.98
C GLN A 129 15.79 1.71 1.88
N ASP A 130 16.10 1.25 0.66
CA ASP A 130 16.33 2.17 -0.46
C ASP A 130 15.03 2.86 -0.89
N ALA A 131 13.89 2.15 -0.86
CA ALA A 131 12.59 2.71 -1.23
C ALA A 131 12.19 3.90 -0.34
N ILE A 132 12.48 3.85 0.96
CA ILE A 132 12.10 4.92 1.90
C ILE A 132 13.17 5.99 2.06
N LYS A 133 14.37 5.79 1.51
CA LYS A 133 15.51 6.68 1.72
C LYS A 133 15.19 8.11 1.28
N GLY A 134 15.39 9.07 2.18
CA GLY A 134 15.12 10.49 1.89
C GLY A 134 13.63 10.85 1.78
N THR A 135 12.73 9.92 2.11
CA THR A 135 11.28 10.19 2.19
C THR A 135 10.88 10.50 3.63
N VAL A 136 9.64 10.96 3.81
CA VAL A 136 9.03 11.14 5.14
C VAL A 136 8.89 9.84 5.94
N CYS A 137 9.07 8.67 5.32
CA CYS A 137 8.97 7.36 5.96
C CYS A 137 10.29 6.84 6.51
N ASP A 138 11.41 7.48 6.15
CA ASP A 138 12.73 7.10 6.61
C ASP A 138 12.84 7.18 8.16
N ASN A 139 13.55 6.22 8.75
CA ASN A 139 13.88 6.18 10.17
C ASN A 139 15.13 7.01 10.52
N SER A 140 15.87 7.47 9.51
CA SER A 140 17.04 8.32 9.64
C SER A 140 16.61 9.73 10.11
N SER A 141 16.43 9.90 11.41
CA SER A 141 16.35 11.20 12.10
C SER A 141 17.30 11.18 13.28
#